data_AF-A0A928FUB3-F1
#
_entry.id   AF-A0A928FUB3-F1
#
_cell.length_a   1.000
_cell.length_b   1.000
_cell.length_c   1.000
_cell.angle_alpha   90.00
_cell.angle_beta   90.00
_cell.angle_gamma   90.00
#
_symmetry.space_group_name_H-M   'P 1'
#
loop_
_entity.id
_entity.type
_entity.pdbx_description
1 polymer ?
#
loop_
_entity_poly.entity_id
_entity_poly.type
_entity_poly.pdbx_seq_one_letter_code
_entity_poly.pdbx_strand_id
1 'polypeptide(L)'
;MKQLIILIVLLTGALCNVSAQDRLHPTHTSTTRSDEIKSFITQMYNNKLYEDYDFLRKHCSSGLLKKLQDAYTYDTDGIAYATWLFRSSQQDSKPGTEGKTIMLEVKLDGDWFVYTALDMGWEFTNRIKITNKGGKIIIEDVCVVKE
;
A
#
# COMPACT_ATOMS: atom_id res chain seq x y z
N MET A 1 0.90 -78.43 6.87
CA MET A 1 -0.19 -78.00 5.98
C MET A 1 -0.83 -76.77 6.60
N LYS A 2 -0.51 -75.56 6.11
CA LYS A 2 -1.04 -74.30 6.63
C LYS A 2 -2.23 -73.90 5.74
N GLN A 3 -3.44 -73.95 6.29
CA GLN A 3 -4.68 -73.56 5.61
C GLN A 3 -4.82 -72.03 5.62
N LEU A 4 -5.06 -71.49 4.42
CA LEU A 4 -5.29 -70.09 4.08
C LEU A 4 -6.78 -69.79 4.28
N ILE A 5 -7.13 -68.78 5.08
CA ILE A 5 -8.53 -68.32 5.23
C ILE A 5 -8.66 -66.97 4.52
N ILE A 6 -9.33 -66.99 3.36
CA ILE A 6 -9.85 -65.82 2.68
C ILE A 6 -11.27 -65.60 3.19
N LEU A 7 -11.54 -64.45 3.80
CA LEU A 7 -12.90 -64.04 4.17
C LEU A 7 -13.31 -62.85 3.29
N ILE A 8 -14.21 -63.11 2.34
CA ILE A 8 -14.91 -62.08 1.56
C ILE A 8 -16.19 -61.75 2.31
N VAL A 9 -16.37 -60.48 2.70
CA VAL A 9 -17.65 -59.96 3.17
C VAL A 9 -18.09 -58.89 2.18
N LEU A 10 -19.15 -59.20 1.42
CA LEU A 10 -19.90 -58.26 0.61
C LEU A 10 -21.09 -57.76 1.43
N LEU A 11 -21.20 -56.45 1.66
CA LEU A 11 -22.46 -55.80 2.03
C LEU A 11 -22.60 -54.43 1.34
N THR A 12 -23.48 -54.42 0.35
CA THR A 12 -24.51 -53.43 -0.01
C THR A 12 -24.30 -51.95 0.35
N GLY A 13 -24.42 -51.11 -0.68
CA GLY A 13 -24.26 -49.67 -0.59
C GLY A 13 -25.34 -48.91 0.18
N ALA A 14 -24.94 -47.72 0.60
CA ALA A 14 -25.81 -46.60 0.93
C ALA A 14 -25.27 -45.37 0.18
N LEU A 15 -26.11 -44.80 -0.68
CA LEU A 15 -25.93 -43.47 -1.24
C LEU A 15 -26.03 -42.46 -0.09
N CYS A 16 -24.93 -41.79 0.23
CA CYS A 16 -24.98 -40.54 1.00
C CYS A 16 -24.78 -39.37 0.02
N ASN A 17 -25.90 -38.76 -0.35
CA ASN A 17 -25.93 -37.38 -0.82
C ASN A 17 -25.35 -36.49 0.29
N VAL A 18 -24.23 -35.82 0.03
CA VAL A 18 -23.88 -34.58 0.72
C VAL A 18 -23.64 -33.50 -0.34
N SER A 19 -24.53 -32.52 -0.24
CA SER A 19 -24.70 -31.32 -1.04
C SER A 19 -23.39 -30.62 -1.41
N ALA A 20 -23.40 -30.05 -2.62
CA ALA A 20 -22.53 -28.96 -3.01
C ALA A 20 -22.52 -27.85 -1.93
N GLN A 21 -21.32 -27.54 -1.43
CA GLN A 21 -20.91 -26.25 -0.89
C GLN A 21 -19.54 -25.99 -1.51
N ASP A 22 -19.55 -25.51 -2.74
CA ASP A 22 -19.28 -24.11 -3.07
C ASP A 22 -17.88 -23.64 -2.68
N ARG A 23 -17.05 -23.57 -3.72
CA ARG A 23 -15.95 -22.64 -3.99
C ARG A 23 -15.73 -21.56 -2.91
N LEU A 24 -14.81 -21.80 -1.98
CA LEU A 24 -14.20 -20.71 -1.21
C LEU A 24 -13.15 -20.00 -2.08
N HIS A 25 -13.60 -18.92 -2.72
CA HIS A 25 -12.77 -17.86 -3.28
C HIS A 25 -12.27 -16.98 -2.12
N PRO A 26 -10.96 -16.66 -1.98
CA PRO A 26 -10.48 -15.82 -0.89
C PRO A 26 -10.59 -14.33 -1.25
N THR A 27 -11.79 -13.76 -1.20
CA THR A 27 -12.02 -12.32 -1.47
C THR A 27 -11.89 -11.44 -0.23
N HIS A 28 -11.73 -12.02 0.95
CA HIS A 28 -11.77 -11.27 2.21
C HIS A 28 -10.41 -10.71 2.66
N THR A 29 -9.30 -11.27 2.18
CA THR A 29 -7.95 -10.88 2.64
C THR A 29 -7.35 -9.72 1.83
N SER A 30 -7.66 -9.62 0.54
CA SER A 30 -7.11 -8.59 -0.35
C SER A 30 -7.71 -7.21 -0.10
N THR A 31 -9.03 -7.12 0.14
CA THR A 31 -9.74 -5.88 0.45
C THR A 31 -9.22 -5.28 1.76
N THR A 32 -9.11 -6.08 2.82
CA THR A 32 -8.58 -5.61 4.12
C THR A 32 -7.15 -5.09 4.01
N ARG A 33 -6.28 -5.74 3.21
CA ARG A 33 -4.91 -5.26 3.00
C ARG A 33 -4.86 -3.93 2.23
N SER A 34 -5.69 -3.79 1.19
CA SER A 34 -5.79 -2.53 0.46
C SER A 34 -6.22 -1.40 1.38
N ASP A 35 -7.19 -1.66 2.27
CA ASP A 35 -7.68 -0.67 3.23
C ASP A 35 -6.64 -0.33 4.30
N GLU A 36 -5.86 -1.30 4.78
CA GLU A 36 -4.68 -1.05 5.64
C GLU A 36 -3.68 -0.10 4.98
N ILE A 37 -3.37 -0.33 3.69
CA ILE A 37 -2.44 0.52 2.93
C ILE A 37 -3.03 1.91 2.70
N LYS A 38 -4.31 2.02 2.32
CA LYS A 38 -4.98 3.33 2.19
C LYS A 38 -4.94 4.11 3.51
N SER A 39 -5.21 3.44 4.63
CA SER A 39 -5.11 4.04 5.97
C SER A 39 -3.69 4.50 6.28
N PHE A 40 -2.68 3.71 5.94
CA PHE A 40 -1.27 4.10 6.08
C PHE A 40 -0.94 5.37 5.27
N ILE A 41 -1.38 5.45 4.02
CA ILE A 41 -1.14 6.62 3.14
C ILE A 41 -1.83 7.87 3.70
N THR A 42 -3.09 7.73 4.09
CA THR A 42 -3.87 8.81 4.72
C THR A 42 -3.19 9.32 5.99
N GLN A 43 -2.74 8.42 6.87
CA GLN A 43 -2.05 8.80 8.11
C GLN A 43 -0.68 9.42 7.85
N MET A 44 0.10 8.88 6.90
CA MET A 44 1.37 9.46 6.49
C MET A 44 1.18 10.91 6.05
N TYR A 45 0.18 11.16 5.21
CA TYR A 45 -0.05 12.49 4.65
C TYR A 45 -0.63 13.47 5.68
N ASN A 46 -1.71 13.09 6.37
CA ASN A 46 -2.39 13.98 7.31
C ASN A 46 -1.51 14.38 8.50
N ASN A 47 -0.58 13.50 8.91
CA ASN A 47 0.36 13.76 9.99
C ASN A 47 1.74 14.24 9.49
N LYS A 48 1.88 14.51 8.19
CA LYS A 48 3.13 14.96 7.55
C LYS A 48 4.35 14.07 7.83
N LEU A 49 4.13 12.76 7.98
CA LEU A 49 5.23 11.80 8.25
C LEU A 49 6.21 11.70 7.07
N TYR A 50 5.82 12.15 5.88
CA TYR A 50 6.74 12.29 4.75
C TYR A 50 7.84 13.36 4.98
N GLU A 51 7.72 14.21 5.99
CA GLU A 51 8.75 15.17 6.42
C GLU A 51 9.68 14.58 7.51
N ASP A 52 9.30 13.46 8.12
CA ASP A 52 10.05 12.78 9.17
C ASP A 52 11.07 11.79 8.57
N TYR A 53 12.35 12.07 8.75
CA TYR A 53 13.42 11.27 8.16
C TYR A 53 13.55 9.87 8.80
N ASP A 54 13.15 9.69 10.06
CA ASP A 54 13.09 8.35 10.67
C ASP A 54 11.96 7.53 10.09
N PHE A 55 10.80 8.16 9.86
CA PHE A 55 9.70 7.53 9.14
C PHE A 55 10.15 7.12 7.73
N LEU A 56 10.78 8.02 6.98
CA LEU A 56 11.29 7.72 5.63
C LEU A 56 12.29 6.57 5.65
N ARG A 57 13.28 6.58 6.55
CA ARG A 57 14.27 5.49 6.67
C ARG A 57 13.63 4.14 7.01
N LYS A 58 12.53 4.14 7.76
CA LYS A 58 11.82 2.94 8.19
C LYS A 58 10.86 2.40 7.12
N HIS A 59 10.24 3.29 6.36
CA HIS A 59 9.11 2.96 5.49
C HIS A 59 9.37 3.18 4.01
N CYS A 60 10.49 3.79 3.59
CA CYS A 60 10.88 3.86 2.19
C CYS A 60 11.92 2.79 1.87
N SER A 61 11.86 2.23 0.66
CA SER A 61 12.91 1.38 0.14
C SER A 61 14.21 2.17 -0.04
N SER A 62 15.35 1.47 -0.07
CA SER A 62 16.64 2.11 -0.38
C SER A 62 16.63 2.78 -1.76
N GLY A 63 15.91 2.21 -2.73
CA GLY A 63 15.73 2.79 -4.06
C GLY A 63 14.98 4.13 -4.00
N LEU A 64 13.89 4.20 -3.24
CA LEU A 64 13.15 5.45 -3.04
C LEU A 64 13.99 6.47 -2.27
N LEU A 65 14.66 6.09 -1.19
CA LEU A 65 15.54 7.01 -0.44
C LEU A 65 16.65 7.59 -1.32
N LYS A 66 17.23 6.79 -2.22
CA LYS A 66 18.18 7.27 -3.22
C LYS A 66 17.53 8.26 -4.19
N LYS A 67 16.35 7.93 -4.73
CA LYS A 67 15.60 8.84 -5.61
C LYS A 67 15.28 10.18 -4.93
N LEU A 68 14.91 10.17 -3.65
CA LEU A 68 14.65 11.39 -2.89
C LEU A 68 15.93 12.23 -2.69
N GLN A 69 17.09 11.59 -2.46
CA GLN A 69 18.38 12.28 -2.38
C GLN A 69 18.78 12.88 -3.73
N ASP A 70 18.69 12.09 -4.80
CA ASP A 70 19.08 12.52 -6.15
C ASP A 70 18.20 13.70 -6.64
N ALA A 71 16.95 13.79 -6.17
CA ALA A 71 16.05 14.90 -6.47
C ALA A 71 16.30 16.15 -5.61
N TYR A 72 17.05 16.04 -4.51
CA TYR A 72 17.39 17.17 -3.65
C TYR A 72 18.57 17.93 -4.25
N THR A 73 18.30 19.09 -4.85
CA THR A 73 19.29 19.86 -5.63
C THR A 73 19.91 21.03 -4.86
N TYR A 74 19.56 21.20 -3.59
CA TYR A 74 20.11 22.27 -2.75
C TYR A 74 21.37 21.80 -2.01
N ASP A 75 22.26 22.74 -1.72
CA ASP A 75 23.47 22.47 -0.95
C ASP A 75 23.11 21.97 0.46
N THR A 76 23.79 20.91 0.89
CA THR A 76 23.61 20.33 2.20
C THR A 76 24.90 19.66 2.67
N ASP A 77 25.20 19.78 3.97
CA ASP A 77 26.36 19.15 4.59
C ASP A 77 26.10 17.66 4.92
N GLY A 78 24.93 17.11 4.58
CA GLY A 78 24.52 15.75 4.95
C GLY A 78 23.46 15.13 4.05
N ILE A 79 22.79 14.09 4.56
CA ILE A 79 21.71 13.43 3.82
C ILE A 79 20.47 14.32 3.87
N ALA A 80 19.97 14.70 2.70
CA ALA A 80 18.70 15.40 2.53
C ALA A 80 17.79 14.63 1.56
N TYR A 81 16.50 14.67 1.81
CA TYR A 81 15.48 14.02 0.99
C TYR A 81 14.53 15.08 0.42
N ALA A 82 14.24 15.00 -0.88
CA ALA A 82 13.26 15.82 -1.58
C ALA A 82 11.82 15.46 -1.18
N THR A 83 11.42 15.77 0.06
CA THR A 83 10.10 15.42 0.61
C THR A 83 8.94 16.07 -0.14
N TRP A 84 9.19 17.15 -0.88
CA TRP A 84 8.22 17.79 -1.77
C TRP A 84 7.69 16.86 -2.88
N LEU A 85 8.38 15.74 -3.18
CA LEU A 85 7.88 14.74 -4.13
C LEU A 85 6.61 14.01 -3.63
N PHE A 86 6.30 14.06 -2.33
CA PHE A 86 5.04 13.55 -1.78
C PHE A 86 3.91 14.59 -1.80
N ARG A 87 4.21 15.82 -2.19
CA ARG A 87 3.36 17.00 -2.06
C ARG A 87 2.98 17.57 -3.44
N SER A 88 2.26 18.70 -3.42
CA SER A 88 1.87 19.44 -4.63
C SER A 88 3.05 20.13 -5.34
N SER A 89 4.24 20.12 -4.73
CA SER A 89 5.40 20.96 -5.11
C SER A 89 5.21 22.47 -4.95
N GLN A 90 4.06 22.93 -4.43
CA GLN A 90 3.83 24.34 -4.14
C GLN A 90 4.50 24.72 -2.82
N GLN A 91 5.17 25.88 -2.82
CA GLN A 91 5.88 26.40 -1.66
C GLN A 91 4.95 27.20 -0.73
N ASP A 92 4.03 27.97 -1.30
CA ASP A 92 3.14 28.87 -0.57
C ASP A 92 1.69 28.36 -0.59
N SER A 93 0.92 28.78 0.42
CA SER A 93 -0.52 28.48 0.50
C SER A 93 -1.28 29.05 -0.70
N LYS A 94 -2.30 28.31 -1.16
CA LYS A 94 -3.16 28.74 -2.27
C LYS A 94 -3.94 30.00 -1.87
N PRO A 95 -3.79 31.13 -2.59
CA PRO A 95 -4.51 32.36 -2.28
C PRO A 95 -6.03 32.15 -2.25
N GLY A 96 -6.70 32.78 -1.28
CA GLY A 96 -8.16 32.70 -1.13
C GLY A 96 -8.68 31.37 -0.58
N THR A 97 -7.81 30.52 -0.01
CA THR A 97 -8.21 29.26 0.65
C THR A 97 -7.85 29.26 2.14
N GLU A 98 -8.40 28.31 2.88
CA GLU A 98 -8.06 28.08 4.29
C GLU A 98 -6.67 27.42 4.51
N GLY A 99 -5.90 27.16 3.45
CA GLY A 99 -4.56 26.57 3.57
C GLY A 99 -4.55 25.14 4.11
N LYS A 100 -5.64 24.38 3.94
CA LYS A 100 -5.77 23.01 4.47
C LYS A 100 -4.75 22.07 3.84
N THR A 101 -4.18 21.19 4.67
CA THR A 101 -3.35 20.06 4.23
C THR A 101 -4.02 18.77 4.70
N ILE A 102 -4.66 18.05 3.79
CA ILE A 102 -5.45 16.85 4.13
C ILE A 102 -5.60 15.90 2.94
N MET A 103 -5.60 14.61 3.20
CA MET A 103 -5.92 13.57 2.23
C MET A 103 -7.40 13.63 1.84
N LEU A 104 -7.70 13.61 0.53
CA LEU A 104 -9.07 13.59 0.01
C LEU A 104 -9.48 12.18 -0.42
N GLU A 105 -8.62 11.50 -1.19
CA GLU A 105 -8.90 10.17 -1.71
C GLU A 105 -7.63 9.34 -1.84
N VAL A 106 -7.74 8.02 -1.62
CA VAL A 106 -6.72 7.03 -2.00
C VAL A 106 -7.39 5.86 -2.71
N LYS A 107 -6.95 5.57 -3.93
CA LYS A 107 -7.45 4.45 -4.76
C LYS A 107 -6.32 3.57 -5.26
N LEU A 108 -6.62 2.28 -5.44
CA LEU A 108 -5.71 1.34 -6.08
C LEU A 108 -5.88 1.43 -7.61
N ASP A 109 -4.77 1.55 -8.33
CA ASP A 109 -4.68 1.61 -9.79
C ASP A 109 -3.53 0.71 -10.25
N GLY A 110 -3.87 -0.54 -10.60
CA GLY A 110 -2.88 -1.59 -10.85
C GLY A 110 -2.00 -1.85 -9.63
N ASP A 111 -0.68 -1.72 -9.80
CA ASP A 111 0.32 -1.89 -8.73
C ASP A 111 0.56 -0.61 -7.91
N TRP A 112 -0.15 0.47 -8.20
CA TRP A 112 0.05 1.79 -7.61
C TRP A 112 -1.14 2.21 -6.77
N PHE A 113 -0.89 2.98 -5.72
CA PHE A 113 -1.92 3.75 -5.05
C PHE A 113 -1.87 5.19 -5.56
N VAL A 114 -2.98 5.65 -6.11
CA VAL A 114 -3.18 7.05 -6.51
C VAL A 114 -3.81 7.76 -5.33
N TYR A 115 -3.25 8.90 -4.93
CA TYR A 115 -3.81 9.71 -3.87
C TYR A 115 -3.99 11.15 -4.33
N THR A 116 -5.15 11.71 -3.97
CA THR A 116 -5.50 13.10 -4.20
C THR A 116 -5.62 13.77 -2.84
N ALA A 117 -5.00 14.93 -2.69
CA ALA A 117 -4.92 15.63 -1.41
C ALA A 117 -4.88 17.14 -1.60
N LEU A 118 -5.17 17.88 -0.53
CA LEU A 118 -4.84 19.29 -0.41
C LEU A 118 -3.46 19.43 0.24
N ASP A 119 -2.62 20.28 -0.31
CA ASP A 119 -1.34 20.75 0.25
C ASP A 119 -1.40 22.26 0.35
N MET A 120 -1.58 22.78 1.56
CA MET A 120 -1.78 24.21 1.80
C MET A 120 -2.88 24.83 0.91
N GLY A 121 -3.96 24.08 0.68
CA GLY A 121 -5.09 24.47 -0.17
C GLY A 121 -4.94 24.16 -1.67
N TRP A 122 -3.76 23.70 -2.12
CA TRP A 122 -3.57 23.21 -3.48
C TRP A 122 -3.99 21.76 -3.59
N GLU A 123 -5.00 21.49 -4.43
CA GLU A 123 -5.32 20.10 -4.80
C GLU A 123 -4.26 19.57 -5.76
N PHE A 124 -3.80 18.35 -5.51
CA PHE A 124 -2.87 17.64 -6.39
C PHE A 124 -3.14 16.14 -6.33
N THR A 125 -2.67 15.43 -7.35
CA THR A 125 -2.73 13.97 -7.43
C THR A 125 -1.34 13.39 -7.67
N ASN A 126 -0.93 12.43 -6.86
CA ASN A 126 0.33 11.70 -7.02
C ASN A 126 0.07 10.19 -6.92
N ARG A 127 1.10 9.39 -7.25
CA ARG A 127 1.04 7.93 -7.12
C ARG A 127 2.21 7.41 -6.31
N ILE A 128 1.98 6.40 -5.49
CA ILE A 128 3.01 5.67 -4.75
C ILE A 128 2.88 4.18 -4.96
N LYS A 129 4.02 3.53 -5.15
CA LYS A 129 4.11 2.07 -5.22
C LYS A 129 4.43 1.55 -3.83
N ILE A 130 3.66 0.58 -3.35
CA ILE A 130 3.83 0.00 -2.02
C ILE A 130 3.98 -1.51 -2.13
N THR A 131 4.90 -2.06 -1.35
CA THR A 131 4.99 -3.50 -1.11
C THR A 131 4.79 -3.81 0.37
N ASN A 132 4.48 -5.07 0.64
CA ASN A 132 4.51 -5.62 1.99
C ASN A 132 5.68 -6.59 2.10
N LYS A 133 6.70 -6.24 2.91
CA LYS A 133 7.88 -7.08 3.16
C LYS A 133 7.86 -7.53 4.60
N GLY A 134 7.56 -8.81 4.84
CA GLY A 134 7.55 -9.40 6.19
C GLY A 134 6.56 -8.71 7.14
N GLY A 135 5.38 -8.34 6.65
CA GLY A 135 4.35 -7.64 7.44
C GLY A 135 4.54 -6.12 7.54
N LYS A 136 5.60 -5.56 6.96
CA LYS A 136 5.87 -4.11 6.95
C LYS A 136 5.46 -3.49 5.63
N ILE A 137 4.74 -2.36 5.71
CA ILE A 137 4.43 -1.52 4.56
C ILE A 137 5.68 -0.72 4.19
N ILE A 138 6.16 -0.91 2.96
CA ILE A 138 7.31 -0.23 2.38
C ILE A 138 6.88 0.51 1.12
N ILE A 139 7.15 1.80 1.07
CA ILE A 139 6.99 2.66 -0.11
C ILE A 139 8.19 2.41 -1.02
N GLU A 140 7.94 1.87 -2.20
CA GLU A 140 8.97 1.51 -3.16
C GLU A 140 9.28 2.66 -4.12
N ASP A 141 8.27 3.46 -4.45
CA ASP A 141 8.43 4.56 -5.39
C ASP A 141 7.34 5.63 -5.22
N VAL A 142 7.63 6.86 -5.66
CA VAL A 142 6.70 7.98 -5.75
C VAL A 142 6.77 8.59 -7.16
N CYS A 143 5.61 8.81 -7.76
CA CYS A 143 5.47 9.40 -9.09
C CYS A 143 4.59 10.65 -8.97
N VAL A 144 5.21 11.81 -9.23
CA VAL A 144 4.50 13.08 -9.35
C VAL A 144 3.76 13.09 -10.68
N VAL A 145 2.43 13.21 -10.64
CA VAL A 145 1.64 13.36 -11.85
C VAL A 145 1.60 14.84 -12.17
N LYS A 146 2.25 15.23 -13.28
CA LYS A 146 2.14 16.60 -13.80
C LYS A 146 0.86 16.68 -14.62
N GLU A 147 -0.02 17.60 -14.23
CA GLU A 147 -1.18 18.00 -15.05
C GLU A 147 -0.73 18.81 -16.28
#